data_AF-N9V8I8-F1
#
_entry.id   AF-N9V8I8-F1
#
_cell.length_a   1.000
_cell.length_b   1.000
_cell.length_c   1.000
_cell.angle_alpha   90.00
_cell.angle_beta   90.00
_cell.angle_gamma   90.00
#
_symmetry.space_group_name_H-M   'P 1'
#
loop_
_entity.id
_entity.type
_entity.pdbx_description
1 polymer ?
#
loop_
_entity_poly.entity_id
_entity_poly.type
_entity_poly.pdbx_seq_one_letter_code
_entity_poly.pdbx_strand_id
1 'polypeptide(L)'
;MIFLFLLITTSFGFFKVPGCEENPDGEFSESDFDFVPDLSTLSFTIGLVIMIGTILSVIPQYVKLIRTRDSSGLSPFYLLIQFINQVTTVANACITNATYIHSCVYIGFSQCFPVLVSWTQIMLLAMVYLPQIFFYLLFYPNKKEFILFKLPLICLPIVIIISIICLGTVPLLEFTDGECGDITGGFAFVYGIIAAVCVIIQWSPQIYMTFRRKAAGALSMLMLSITAPGMTVLTLYMIFITKQPFSTWLSNAASAVQQLILLSMLVYYELLLPRFKHKDQEKAPLVENEQQTINDYKNNQNPNDLIE
;
A
#
# COMPACT_ATOMS: atom_id res chain seq x y z
N MET A 1 -2.25 19.86 19.58
CA MET A 1 -1.73 21.13 19.03
C MET A 1 -0.22 21.25 19.14
N ILE A 2 0.39 21.15 20.33
CA ILE A 2 1.87 21.31 20.49
C ILE A 2 2.67 20.31 19.63
N PHE A 3 2.31 19.02 19.66
CA PHE A 3 2.99 17.99 18.86
C PHE A 3 2.87 18.24 17.34
N LEU A 4 1.69 18.66 16.88
CA LEU A 4 1.45 18.99 15.47
C LEU A 4 2.27 20.22 15.06
N PHE A 5 2.29 21.25 15.89
CA PHE A 5 3.09 22.45 15.67
C PHE A 5 4.58 22.12 15.61
N LEU A 6 5.08 21.28 16.52
CA LEU A 6 6.47 20.81 16.51
C LEU A 6 6.79 20.02 15.24
N LEU A 7 5.94 19.10 14.79
CA LEU A 7 6.17 18.36 13.55
C LEU A 7 6.25 19.29 12.34
N ILE A 8 5.32 20.24 12.25
CA ILE A 8 5.29 21.23 11.18
C ILE A 8 6.57 22.07 11.21
N THR A 9 6.94 22.65 12.35
CA THR A 9 8.14 23.50 12.42
C THR A 9 9.44 22.71 12.22
N THR A 10 9.49 21.42 12.61
CA THR A 10 10.66 20.58 12.31
C THR A 10 10.80 20.23 10.83
N SER A 11 9.72 20.33 10.05
CA SER A 11 9.76 20.11 8.60
C SER A 11 10.26 21.34 7.84
N PHE A 12 10.18 22.53 8.45
CA PHE A 12 10.63 23.78 7.85
C PHE A 12 12.13 23.69 7.51
N GLY A 13 12.47 23.98 6.26
CA GLY A 13 13.83 23.98 5.77
C GLY A 13 14.36 22.66 5.20
N PHE A 14 13.74 21.50 5.47
CA PHE A 14 14.11 20.23 4.83
C PHE A 14 13.06 19.71 3.85
N PHE A 15 11.78 20.03 4.06
CA PHE A 15 10.72 19.61 3.18
C PHE A 15 10.16 20.82 2.42
N LYS A 16 10.38 20.84 1.10
CA LYS A 16 9.78 21.83 0.21
C LYS A 16 8.83 21.15 -0.78
N VAL A 17 7.78 21.88 -1.16
CA VAL A 17 6.85 21.44 -2.20
C VAL A 17 7.61 21.41 -3.54
N PRO A 18 7.55 20.29 -4.30
CA PRO A 18 8.06 20.25 -5.67
C PRO A 18 7.46 21.42 -6.47
N GLY A 19 8.28 22.29 -7.05
CA GLY A 19 7.83 23.60 -7.57
C GLY A 19 8.70 24.72 -7.09
N CYS A 20 8.86 24.70 -5.79
CA CYS A 20 9.25 25.87 -5.03
C CYS A 20 10.76 25.88 -4.73
N GLU A 21 11.49 24.85 -5.14
CA GLU A 21 12.95 24.84 -5.10
C GLU A 21 13.57 25.69 -6.22
N GLU A 22 12.90 25.78 -7.38
CA GLU A 22 13.39 26.50 -8.56
C GLU A 22 12.84 27.94 -8.65
N ASN A 23 11.69 28.24 -8.02
CA ASN A 23 11.09 29.58 -7.92
C ASN A 23 10.64 29.88 -6.47
N PRO A 24 11.50 30.47 -5.62
CA PRO A 24 11.22 30.71 -4.20
C PRO A 24 10.26 31.88 -3.92
N ASP A 25 10.03 32.74 -4.90
CA ASP A 25 9.20 33.95 -4.82
C ASP A 25 7.72 33.68 -5.12
N GLY A 26 7.38 32.54 -5.72
CA GLY A 26 5.99 32.09 -5.89
C GLY A 26 5.15 32.96 -6.83
N GLU A 27 5.75 33.97 -7.47
CA GLU A 27 5.15 34.70 -8.58
C GLU A 27 5.32 33.89 -9.88
N PHE A 28 4.26 33.20 -10.28
CA PHE A 28 4.20 32.48 -11.54
C PHE A 28 3.83 33.46 -12.67
N SER A 29 4.84 33.93 -13.41
CA SER A 29 4.62 34.78 -14.60
C SER A 29 4.24 33.91 -15.82
N GLU A 30 3.51 34.51 -16.77
CA GLU A 30 2.98 33.82 -17.96
C GLU A 30 4.07 33.19 -18.86
N SER A 31 5.33 33.63 -18.73
CA SER A 31 6.49 33.14 -19.48
C SER A 31 7.37 32.13 -18.72
N ASP A 32 7.10 31.84 -17.44
CA ASP A 32 7.98 31.06 -16.57
C ASP A 32 7.43 29.66 -16.20
N PHE A 33 6.49 29.11 -16.98
CA PHE A 33 5.93 27.76 -16.76
C PHE A 33 6.90 26.60 -17.11
N ASP A 34 8.21 26.84 -17.01
CA ASP A 34 9.32 25.93 -17.32
C ASP A 34 9.52 24.84 -16.22
N PHE A 35 8.61 24.77 -15.24
CA PHE A 35 8.75 23.92 -14.06
C PHE A 35 8.24 22.48 -14.23
N VAL A 36 7.46 22.17 -15.28
CA VAL A 36 6.96 20.79 -15.47
C VAL A 36 8.07 19.93 -16.08
N PRO A 37 8.67 18.98 -15.35
CA PRO A 37 9.77 18.20 -15.89
C PRO A 37 9.30 17.33 -17.05
N ASP A 38 10.02 17.38 -18.17
CA ASP A 38 9.74 16.54 -19.32
C ASP A 38 9.90 15.05 -18.96
N LEU A 39 8.79 14.32 -19.03
CA LEU A 39 8.77 12.89 -18.79
C LEU A 39 8.84 12.13 -20.11
N SER A 40 9.89 11.30 -20.28
CA SER A 40 10.05 10.49 -21.49
C SER A 40 8.81 9.62 -21.78
N THR A 41 8.50 9.39 -23.06
CA THR A 41 7.35 8.55 -23.47
C THR A 41 7.39 7.16 -22.84
N LEU A 42 8.58 6.58 -22.65
CA LEU A 42 8.76 5.30 -21.98
C LEU A 42 8.35 5.39 -20.50
N SER A 43 8.87 6.39 -19.78
CA SER A 43 8.53 6.62 -18.37
C SER A 43 7.02 6.81 -18.19
N PHE A 44 6.40 7.64 -19.02
CA PHE A 44 4.95 7.85 -19.01
C PHE A 44 4.17 6.55 -19.26
N THR A 45 4.57 5.78 -20.27
CA THR A 45 3.91 4.49 -20.60
C THR A 45 4.02 3.50 -19.45
N ILE A 46 5.19 3.41 -18.80
CA ILE A 46 5.39 2.58 -17.61
C ILE A 46 4.44 3.03 -16.49
N GLY A 47 4.34 4.35 -16.25
CA GLY A 47 3.41 4.92 -15.27
C GLY A 47 1.95 4.54 -15.54
N LEU A 48 1.49 4.61 -16.78
CA LEU A 48 0.13 4.19 -17.16
C LEU A 48 -0.12 2.70 -16.90
N VAL A 49 0.83 1.84 -17.23
CA VAL A 49 0.72 0.39 -16.97
C VAL A 49 0.63 0.11 -15.47
N ILE A 50 1.46 0.78 -14.65
CA ILE A 50 1.41 0.66 -13.18
C ILE A 50 0.06 1.14 -12.66
N MET A 51 -0.43 2.29 -13.14
CA MET A 51 -1.73 2.83 -12.74
C MET A 51 -2.87 1.86 -13.06
N ILE A 52 -2.94 1.35 -14.30
CA ILE A 52 -3.97 0.38 -14.69
C ILE A 52 -3.84 -0.90 -13.84
N GLY A 53 -2.63 -1.44 -13.70
CA GLY A 53 -2.39 -2.66 -12.93
C GLY A 53 -2.79 -2.54 -11.46
N THR A 54 -2.48 -1.41 -10.81
CA THR A 54 -2.86 -1.17 -9.42
C THR A 54 -4.36 -1.04 -9.24
N ILE A 55 -5.10 -0.42 -10.17
CA ILE A 55 -6.57 -0.38 -10.13
C ILE A 55 -7.17 -1.78 -10.34
N LEU A 56 -6.69 -2.52 -11.35
CA LEU A 56 -7.17 -3.87 -11.63
C LEU A 56 -6.92 -4.83 -10.46
N SER A 57 -5.85 -4.61 -9.68
CA SER A 57 -5.50 -5.43 -8.52
C SER A 57 -6.55 -5.43 -7.40
N VAL A 58 -7.41 -4.41 -7.33
CA VAL A 58 -8.44 -4.28 -6.28
C VAL A 58 -9.75 -4.95 -6.68
N ILE A 59 -9.97 -5.15 -7.99
CA ILE A 59 -11.19 -5.75 -8.53
C ILE A 59 -11.50 -7.14 -7.93
N PRO A 60 -10.54 -8.07 -7.78
CA PRO A 60 -10.81 -9.38 -7.19
C PRO A 60 -11.46 -9.31 -5.80
N GLN A 61 -11.08 -8.32 -4.98
CA GLN A 61 -11.64 -8.12 -3.66
C GLN A 61 -13.12 -7.70 -3.72
N TYR A 62 -13.45 -6.77 -4.63
CA TYR A 62 -14.82 -6.36 -4.89
C TYR A 62 -15.68 -7.49 -5.46
N VAL A 63 -15.14 -8.25 -6.41
CA VAL A 63 -15.82 -9.42 -7.01
C VAL A 63 -16.12 -10.46 -5.94
N LYS A 64 -15.16 -10.78 -5.06
CA LYS A 64 -15.37 -11.70 -3.94
C LYS A 64 -16.53 -11.21 -3.07
N LEU A 65 -16.50 -9.95 -2.64
CA LEU A 65 -17.48 -9.36 -1.75
C LEU A 65 -18.91 -9.35 -2.35
N ILE A 66 -19.05 -9.01 -3.64
CA ILE A 66 -20.34 -8.97 -4.35
C ILE A 66 -20.89 -10.38 -4.58
N ARG A 67 -20.02 -11.37 -4.89
CA ARG A 67 -20.44 -12.75 -5.14
C ARG A 67 -20.81 -13.49 -3.87
N THR A 68 -20.02 -13.37 -2.80
CA THR A 68 -20.32 -14.06 -1.53
C THR A 68 -21.44 -13.37 -0.76
N ARG A 69 -21.63 -12.05 -0.97
CA ARG A 69 -22.51 -11.20 -0.14
C ARG A 69 -22.24 -11.38 1.35
N ASP A 70 -20.97 -11.58 1.69
CA ASP A 70 -20.51 -11.82 3.05
C ASP A 70 -19.19 -11.07 3.27
N SER A 71 -19.17 -10.22 4.29
CA SER A 71 -18.02 -9.43 4.71
C SER A 71 -17.33 -9.93 5.98
N SER A 72 -17.68 -11.12 6.50
CA SER A 72 -17.12 -11.69 7.76
C SER A 72 -15.60 -11.83 7.78
N GLY A 73 -14.97 -11.89 6.60
CA GLY A 73 -13.52 -11.96 6.47
C GLY A 73 -12.78 -10.62 6.58
N LEU A 74 -13.48 -9.50 6.65
CA LEU A 74 -12.90 -8.16 6.68
C LEU A 74 -12.92 -7.56 8.08
N SER A 75 -11.83 -6.91 8.46
CA SER A 75 -11.75 -6.18 9.73
C SER A 75 -12.28 -4.75 9.57
N PRO A 76 -13.28 -4.30 10.35
CA PRO A 76 -13.77 -2.93 10.28
C PRO A 76 -12.71 -1.92 10.76
N PHE A 77 -11.85 -2.32 11.70
CA PHE A 77 -10.73 -1.48 12.16
C PHE A 77 -9.74 -1.21 11.02
N TYR A 78 -9.43 -2.25 10.23
CA TYR A 78 -8.59 -2.10 9.04
C TYR A 78 -9.22 -1.11 8.04
N LEU A 79 -10.53 -1.25 7.76
CA LEU A 79 -11.24 -0.37 6.83
C LEU A 79 -11.29 1.09 7.31
N LEU A 80 -11.47 1.34 8.61
CA LEU A 80 -11.45 2.69 9.18
C LEU A 80 -10.07 3.33 9.06
N ILE A 81 -8.99 2.60 9.37
CA ILE A 81 -7.63 3.13 9.20
C ILE A 81 -7.30 3.29 7.72
N GLN A 82 -7.78 2.39 6.85
CA GLN A 82 -7.66 2.52 5.39
C GLN A 82 -8.26 3.83 4.90
N PHE A 83 -9.42 4.22 5.43
CA PHE A 83 -10.04 5.49 5.09
C PHE A 83 -9.15 6.68 5.45
N ILE A 84 -8.65 6.73 6.69
CA ILE A 84 -7.78 7.83 7.17
C ILE A 84 -6.52 7.91 6.30
N ASN A 85 -5.87 6.77 6.05
CA ASN A 85 -4.70 6.68 5.18
C ASN A 85 -4.97 7.25 3.78
N GLN A 86 -6.04 6.82 3.12
CA GLN A 86 -6.34 7.27 1.76
C GLN A 86 -6.58 8.77 1.71
N VAL A 87 -7.30 9.32 2.69
CA VAL A 87 -7.57 10.76 2.77
C VAL A 87 -6.30 11.56 3.03
N THR A 88 -5.45 11.14 3.96
CA THR A 88 -4.19 11.87 4.21
C THR A 88 -3.19 11.69 3.06
N THR A 89 -3.18 10.55 2.37
CA THR A 89 -2.38 10.36 1.15
C THR A 89 -2.86 11.27 0.03
N VAL A 90 -4.17 11.42 -0.16
CA VAL A 90 -4.75 12.37 -1.12
C VAL A 90 -4.40 13.81 -0.76
N ALA A 91 -4.57 14.21 0.51
CA ALA A 91 -4.25 15.57 0.96
C ALA A 91 -2.75 15.89 0.76
N ASN A 92 -1.86 14.96 1.12
CA ASN A 92 -0.43 15.07 0.84
C ASN A 92 -0.16 15.22 -0.67
N ALA A 93 -0.76 14.36 -1.50
CA ALA A 93 -0.53 14.34 -2.94
C ALA A 93 -1.01 15.64 -3.62
N CYS A 94 -2.14 16.20 -3.19
CA CYS A 94 -2.63 17.48 -3.69
C CYS A 94 -1.65 18.62 -3.39
N ILE A 95 -1.21 18.77 -2.13
CA ILE A 95 -0.27 19.84 -1.78
C ILE A 95 1.07 19.66 -2.51
N THR A 96 1.61 18.45 -2.53
CA THR A 96 2.92 18.17 -3.14
C THR A 96 2.94 18.29 -4.66
N ASN A 97 1.78 18.29 -5.32
CA ASN A 97 1.68 18.46 -6.77
C ASN A 97 0.90 19.74 -7.14
N ALA A 98 0.65 20.65 -6.19
CA ALA A 98 -0.17 21.85 -6.39
C ALA A 98 0.39 22.74 -7.52
N THR A 99 1.69 22.99 -7.51
CA THR A 99 2.40 23.80 -8.52
C THR A 99 2.29 23.21 -9.93
N TYR A 100 2.41 21.88 -10.07
CA TYR A 100 2.21 21.18 -11.33
C TYR A 100 0.75 21.28 -11.80
N ILE A 101 -0.21 21.09 -10.88
CA ILE A 101 -1.64 21.18 -11.17
C ILE A 101 -2.01 22.60 -11.64
N HIS A 102 -1.50 23.63 -10.96
CA HIS A 102 -1.73 25.02 -11.34
C HIS A 102 -1.12 25.33 -12.71
N SER A 103 0.11 24.86 -12.96
CA SER A 103 0.78 24.99 -14.26
C SER A 103 -0.03 24.37 -15.42
N CYS A 104 -0.77 23.28 -15.17
CA CYS A 104 -1.61 22.64 -16.19
C CYS A 104 -2.67 23.58 -16.81
N VAL A 105 -3.10 24.63 -16.10
CA VAL A 105 -4.09 25.61 -16.59
C VAL A 105 -3.52 26.42 -17.76
N TYR A 106 -2.20 26.63 -17.78
CA TYR A 106 -1.53 27.50 -18.74
C TYR A 106 -0.91 26.73 -19.90
N ILE A 107 -0.21 25.61 -19.63
CA ILE A 107 0.44 24.79 -20.67
C ILE A 107 -0.51 23.76 -21.31
N GLY A 108 -1.66 23.52 -20.69
CA GLY A 108 -2.68 22.58 -21.14
C GLY A 108 -2.46 21.13 -20.69
N PHE A 109 -3.56 20.38 -20.65
CA PHE A 109 -3.61 19.04 -20.05
C PHE A 109 -2.65 18.03 -20.68
N SER A 110 -2.46 18.06 -22.01
CA SER A 110 -1.66 17.06 -22.72
C SER A 110 -0.17 17.09 -22.37
N GLN A 111 0.37 18.28 -22.07
CA GLN A 111 1.77 18.47 -21.69
C GLN A 111 1.97 18.23 -20.18
N CYS A 112 0.96 18.54 -19.37
CA CYS A 112 1.04 18.44 -17.92
C CYS A 112 0.76 17.03 -17.36
N PHE A 113 -0.17 16.30 -17.99
CA PHE A 113 -0.63 14.99 -17.50
C PHE A 113 0.49 13.95 -17.25
N PRO A 114 1.57 13.87 -18.06
CA PRO A 114 2.65 12.92 -17.82
C PRO A 114 3.29 13.02 -16.43
N VAL A 115 3.51 14.23 -15.92
CA VAL A 115 4.09 14.45 -14.58
C VAL A 115 3.09 14.08 -13.48
N LEU A 116 1.79 14.30 -13.74
CA LEU A 116 0.70 14.01 -12.80
C LEU A 116 0.23 12.55 -12.81
N VAL A 117 0.92 11.62 -13.48
CA VAL A 117 0.51 10.20 -13.52
C VAL A 117 0.43 9.59 -12.12
N SER A 118 1.45 9.81 -11.28
CA SER A 118 1.45 9.28 -9.90
C SER A 118 0.37 9.90 -9.03
N TRP A 119 0.13 11.21 -9.18
CA TRP A 119 -0.97 11.92 -8.51
C TRP A 119 -2.33 11.35 -8.93
N THR A 120 -2.55 11.19 -10.23
CA THR A 120 -3.80 10.63 -10.79
C THR A 120 -4.04 9.22 -10.27
N GLN A 121 -2.98 8.40 -10.21
CA GLN A 121 -3.07 7.06 -9.66
C GLN A 121 -3.49 7.06 -8.19
N ILE A 122 -2.94 7.95 -7.35
CA ILE A 122 -3.32 8.09 -5.94
C ILE A 122 -4.81 8.43 -5.82
N MET A 123 -5.29 9.40 -6.62
CA MET A 123 -6.70 9.79 -6.63
C MET A 123 -7.62 8.62 -7.00
N LEU A 124 -7.27 7.88 -8.07
CA LEU A 124 -8.04 6.72 -8.52
C LEU A 124 -8.05 5.60 -7.48
N LEU A 125 -6.93 5.34 -6.81
CA LEU A 125 -6.88 4.35 -5.74
C LEU A 125 -7.76 4.76 -4.56
N ALA A 126 -7.75 6.04 -4.16
CA ALA A 126 -8.65 6.53 -3.11
C ALA A 126 -10.12 6.35 -3.50
N MET A 127 -10.50 6.68 -4.74
CA MET A 127 -11.86 6.47 -5.26
C MET A 127 -12.29 5.00 -5.21
N VAL A 128 -11.35 4.06 -5.41
CA VAL A 128 -11.63 2.63 -5.35
C VAL A 128 -11.61 2.10 -3.90
N TYR A 129 -10.75 2.60 -3.01
CA TYR A 129 -10.64 2.06 -1.64
C TYR A 129 -11.68 2.65 -0.67
N LEU A 130 -12.04 3.93 -0.79
CA LEU A 130 -12.96 4.59 0.16
C LEU A 130 -14.36 3.93 0.20
N PRO A 131 -14.97 3.50 -0.92
CA PRO A 131 -16.28 2.85 -0.88
C PRO A 131 -16.26 1.46 -0.22
N GLN A 132 -15.10 0.83 0.02
CA GLN A 132 -15.04 -0.53 0.59
C GLN A 132 -15.76 -0.63 1.94
N ILE A 133 -15.70 0.42 2.78
CA ILE A 133 -16.41 0.43 4.07
C ILE A 133 -17.94 0.41 3.91
N PHE A 134 -18.46 1.04 2.86
CA PHE A 134 -19.89 1.00 2.53
C PHE A 134 -20.29 -0.41 2.11
N PHE A 135 -19.54 -1.05 1.21
CA PHE A 135 -19.81 -2.43 0.81
C PHE A 135 -19.67 -3.42 1.96
N TYR A 136 -18.72 -3.18 2.87
CA TYR A 136 -18.58 -3.96 4.11
C TYR A 136 -19.86 -3.90 4.96
N LEU A 137 -20.41 -2.70 5.19
CA LEU A 137 -21.64 -2.49 5.97
C LEU A 137 -22.87 -3.10 5.27
N LEU A 138 -22.91 -3.00 3.94
CA LEU A 138 -24.02 -3.52 3.13
C LEU A 138 -24.12 -5.05 3.18
N PHE A 139 -22.98 -5.74 3.08
CA PHE A 139 -22.91 -7.22 3.05
C PHE A 139 -22.55 -7.85 4.39
N TYR A 140 -22.68 -7.10 5.50
CA TYR A 140 -22.41 -7.62 6.82
C TYR A 140 -23.50 -8.60 7.30
N PRO A 141 -23.19 -9.88 7.56
CA PRO A 141 -24.21 -10.90 7.77
C PRO A 141 -24.88 -10.83 9.15
N ASN A 142 -24.14 -10.57 10.23
CA ASN A 142 -24.65 -10.68 11.60
C ASN A 142 -24.77 -9.33 12.33
N LYS A 143 -25.76 -8.52 11.94
CA LYS A 143 -26.00 -7.16 12.48
C LYS A 143 -26.20 -7.08 14.01
N LYS A 144 -26.29 -8.22 14.72
CA LYS A 144 -26.39 -8.30 16.18
C LYS A 144 -25.03 -8.16 16.87
N GLU A 145 -23.91 -8.41 16.19
CA GLU A 145 -22.58 -8.22 16.77
C GLU A 145 -22.25 -6.74 16.92
N PHE A 146 -22.35 -6.24 18.16
CA PHE A 146 -22.20 -4.83 18.47
C PHE A 146 -20.86 -4.27 17.98
N ILE A 147 -19.75 -4.91 18.31
CA ILE A 147 -18.41 -4.38 18.01
C ILE A 147 -18.15 -4.36 16.51
N LEU A 148 -18.42 -5.46 15.80
CA LEU A 148 -17.97 -5.61 14.42
C LEU A 148 -18.91 -4.91 13.40
N PHE A 149 -20.20 -4.74 13.73
CA PHE A 149 -21.17 -3.99 12.91
C PHE A 149 -21.31 -2.52 13.33
N LYS A 150 -21.48 -2.22 14.62
CA LYS A 150 -21.83 -0.86 15.07
C LYS A 150 -20.61 0.05 15.17
N LEU A 151 -19.41 -0.48 15.45
CA LEU A 151 -18.19 0.33 15.48
C LEU A 151 -17.98 1.12 14.18
N PRO A 152 -17.92 0.49 12.98
CA PRO A 152 -17.78 1.26 11.75
C PRO A 152 -18.95 2.20 11.50
N LEU A 153 -20.18 1.85 11.89
CA LEU A 153 -21.34 2.73 11.76
C LEU A 153 -21.22 4.02 12.60
N ILE A 154 -20.69 3.90 13.83
CA ILE A 154 -20.47 5.04 14.75
C ILE A 154 -19.24 5.85 14.33
N CYS A 155 -18.16 5.18 13.91
CA CYS A 155 -16.92 5.83 13.53
C CYS A 155 -16.97 6.47 12.14
N LEU A 156 -17.78 5.95 11.21
CA LEU A 156 -17.89 6.46 9.85
C LEU A 156 -18.18 7.97 9.77
N PRO A 157 -19.20 8.54 10.44
CA PRO A 157 -19.44 9.98 10.40
C PRO A 157 -18.27 10.78 10.96
N ILE A 158 -17.62 10.29 12.03
CA ILE A 158 -16.44 10.93 12.62
C ILE A 158 -15.30 10.96 11.59
N VAL A 159 -15.03 9.84 10.93
CA VAL A 159 -13.99 9.73 9.90
C VAL A 159 -14.33 10.62 8.69
N ILE A 160 -15.58 10.69 8.25
CA ILE A 160 -16.01 11.60 7.18
C ILE A 160 -15.77 13.06 7.56
N ILE A 161 -16.15 13.47 8.79
CA ILE A 161 -15.91 14.84 9.28
C ILE A 161 -14.42 15.15 9.30
N ILE A 162 -13.60 14.26 9.86
CA ILE A 162 -12.13 14.41 9.84
C ILE A 162 -11.62 14.53 8.41
N SER A 163 -12.22 13.81 7.46
CA SER A 163 -11.79 13.83 6.07
C SER A 163 -12.16 15.12 5.36
N ILE A 164 -13.34 15.67 5.63
CA ILE A 164 -13.74 17.00 5.15
C ILE A 164 -12.79 18.06 5.72
N ILE A 165 -12.40 17.95 7.00
CA ILE A 165 -11.44 18.85 7.60
C ILE A 165 -10.07 18.71 6.92
N CYS A 166 -9.53 17.49 6.79
CA CYS A 166 -8.22 17.24 6.17
C CYS A 166 -8.14 17.67 4.70
N LEU A 167 -9.21 17.47 3.92
CA LEU A 167 -9.23 17.87 2.52
C LEU A 167 -9.54 19.37 2.38
N GLY A 168 -10.37 19.93 3.26
CA GLY A 168 -10.69 21.36 3.29
C GLY A 168 -9.51 22.24 3.73
N THR A 169 -8.60 21.69 4.53
CA THR A 169 -7.36 22.39 4.89
C THR A 169 -6.41 22.58 3.71
N VAL A 170 -6.47 21.75 2.67
CA VAL A 170 -5.59 21.87 1.48
C VAL A 170 -5.80 23.23 0.75
N PRO A 171 -6.99 23.54 0.19
CA PRO A 171 -7.21 24.81 -0.49
C PRO A 171 -7.14 26.01 0.47
N LEU A 172 -7.44 25.81 1.76
CA LEU A 172 -7.30 26.86 2.77
C LEU A 172 -5.83 27.26 2.93
N LEU A 173 -4.92 26.30 3.06
CA LEU A 173 -3.48 26.54 3.20
C LEU A 173 -2.90 27.16 1.94
N GLU A 174 -3.27 26.64 0.77
CA GLU A 174 -2.88 27.21 -0.53
C GLU A 174 -3.32 28.67 -0.67
N PHE A 175 -4.51 29.03 -0.17
CA PHE A 175 -4.99 30.42 -0.19
C PHE A 175 -4.30 31.33 0.83
N THR A 176 -3.99 30.82 2.04
CA THR A 176 -3.47 31.66 3.13
C THR A 176 -1.95 31.79 3.15
N ASP A 177 -1.24 30.70 2.84
CA ASP A 177 0.22 30.59 2.93
C ASP A 177 0.86 30.45 1.54
N GLY A 178 0.06 30.12 0.51
CA GLY A 178 0.54 29.85 -0.83
C GLY A 178 0.89 28.38 -1.06
N GLU A 179 0.99 27.99 -2.32
CA GLU A 179 1.43 26.64 -2.73
C GLU A 179 2.87 26.34 -2.29
N CYS A 180 3.71 27.38 -2.25
CA CYS A 180 5.11 27.33 -1.85
C CYS A 180 5.37 27.74 -0.39
N GLY A 181 4.32 27.97 0.39
CA GLY A 181 4.44 28.37 1.78
C GLY A 181 5.00 27.25 2.67
N ASP A 182 5.81 27.63 3.66
CA ASP A 182 6.44 26.68 4.59
C ASP A 182 5.39 25.91 5.41
N ILE A 183 4.29 26.57 5.80
CA ILE A 183 3.20 25.94 6.56
C ILE A 183 2.48 24.92 5.67
N THR A 184 2.16 25.29 4.43
CA THR A 184 1.59 24.39 3.42
C THR A 184 2.44 23.13 3.24
N GLY A 185 3.75 23.30 3.02
CA GLY A 185 4.71 22.19 2.92
C GLY A 185 4.76 21.34 4.19
N GLY A 186 4.72 21.95 5.37
CA GLY A 186 4.74 21.23 6.64
C GLY A 186 3.48 20.39 6.89
N PHE A 187 2.31 20.85 6.44
CA PHE A 187 1.09 20.03 6.46
C PHE A 187 1.20 18.83 5.51
N ALA A 188 1.76 19.01 4.31
CA ALA A 188 2.02 17.90 3.41
C ALA A 188 2.93 16.85 4.06
N PHE A 189 4.01 17.26 4.71
CA PHE A 189 4.88 16.36 5.48
C PHE A 189 4.07 15.58 6.54
N VAL A 190 3.27 16.28 7.35
CA VAL A 190 2.46 15.64 8.41
C VAL A 190 1.48 14.63 7.83
N TYR A 191 0.77 14.97 6.76
CA TYR A 191 -0.16 14.05 6.11
C TYR A 191 0.54 12.79 5.57
N GLY A 192 1.74 12.94 5.01
CA GLY A 192 2.56 11.81 4.57
C GLY A 192 2.97 10.89 5.72
N ILE A 193 3.38 11.46 6.86
CA ILE A 193 3.71 10.69 8.06
C ILE A 193 2.48 9.97 8.62
N ILE A 194 1.33 10.65 8.71
CA ILE A 194 0.08 10.02 9.17
C ILE A 194 -0.29 8.85 8.26
N ALA A 195 -0.23 9.03 6.94
CA ALA A 195 -0.50 7.97 5.98
C ALA A 195 0.42 6.76 6.21
N ALA A 196 1.73 6.98 6.36
CA ALA A 196 2.69 5.91 6.60
C ALA A 196 2.46 5.17 7.92
N VAL A 197 2.17 5.89 9.01
CA VAL A 197 1.83 5.28 10.32
C VAL A 197 0.55 4.45 10.20
N CYS A 198 -0.47 4.97 9.53
CA CYS A 198 -1.71 4.25 9.28
C CYS A 198 -1.45 2.94 8.51
N VAL A 199 -0.65 2.97 7.43
CA VAL A 199 -0.22 1.76 6.71
C VAL A 199 0.44 0.76 7.66
N ILE A 200 1.38 1.21 8.48
CA ILE A 200 2.11 0.32 9.40
C ILE A 200 1.12 -0.38 10.34
N ILE A 201 0.18 0.35 10.93
CA ILE A 201 -0.83 -0.19 11.83
C ILE A 201 -1.81 -1.12 11.09
N GLN A 202 -2.15 -0.85 9.83
CA GLN A 202 -3.07 -1.68 9.05
C GLN A 202 -2.54 -3.11 8.84
N TRP A 203 -1.28 -3.25 8.42
CA TRP A 203 -0.73 -4.54 8.02
C TRP A 203 -0.11 -5.33 9.18
N SER A 204 0.34 -4.66 10.25
CA SER A 204 1.02 -5.31 11.38
C SER A 204 0.18 -6.41 12.08
N PRO A 205 -1.11 -6.19 12.41
CA PRO A 205 -1.94 -7.23 13.00
C PRO A 205 -2.08 -8.44 12.08
N GLN A 206 -2.20 -8.23 10.77
CA GLN A 206 -2.32 -9.32 9.80
C GLN A 206 -1.03 -10.14 9.70
N ILE A 207 0.14 -9.49 9.70
CA ILE A 207 1.44 -10.16 9.73
C ILE A 207 1.56 -11.01 11.00
N TYR A 208 1.26 -10.44 12.16
CA TYR A 208 1.30 -11.17 13.44
C TYR A 208 0.36 -12.38 13.44
N MET A 209 -0.88 -12.20 13.00
CA MET A 209 -1.86 -13.29 12.96
C MET A 209 -1.47 -14.39 11.98
N THR A 210 -0.88 -14.03 10.84
CA THR A 210 -0.37 -15.00 9.85
C THR A 210 0.79 -15.79 10.42
N PHE A 211 1.70 -15.15 11.16
CA PHE A 211 2.80 -15.85 11.85
C PHE A 211 2.28 -16.86 12.86
N ARG A 212 1.26 -16.47 13.65
CA ARG A 212 0.66 -17.32 14.67
C ARG A 212 -0.16 -18.48 14.08
N ARG A 213 -0.93 -18.22 13.03
CA ARG A 213 -1.85 -19.20 12.42
C ARG A 213 -1.20 -20.08 11.37
N LYS A 214 -0.12 -19.63 10.73
CA LYS A 214 0.54 -20.29 9.60
C LYS A 214 -0.40 -20.53 8.40
N ALA A 215 -1.33 -19.61 8.17
CA ALA A 215 -2.30 -19.64 7.08
C ALA A 215 -2.81 -18.22 6.75
N ALA A 216 -3.31 -18.01 5.53
CA ALA A 216 -3.82 -16.74 5.00
C ALA A 216 -5.07 -16.24 5.72
N GLY A 217 -5.88 -17.16 6.27
CA GLY A 217 -7.15 -16.82 6.90
C GLY A 217 -8.14 -16.23 5.87
N ALA A 218 -8.61 -15.00 6.10
CA ALA A 218 -9.63 -14.36 5.27
C ALA A 218 -9.09 -13.57 4.06
N LEU A 219 -7.77 -13.33 4.02
CA LEU A 219 -7.12 -12.49 3.02
C LEU A 219 -7.04 -13.20 1.65
N SER A 220 -7.22 -12.45 0.56
CA SER A 220 -7.06 -12.99 -0.79
C SER A 220 -5.57 -13.10 -1.16
N MET A 221 -5.05 -14.33 -1.21
CA MET A 221 -3.69 -14.61 -1.72
C MET A 221 -3.47 -14.05 -3.13
N LEU A 222 -4.51 -14.10 -3.98
CA LEU A 222 -4.46 -13.59 -5.36
C LEU A 222 -4.29 -12.07 -5.38
N MET A 223 -5.04 -11.35 -4.55
CA MET A 223 -4.89 -9.90 -4.42
C MET A 223 -3.47 -9.56 -3.98
N LEU A 224 -2.99 -10.19 -2.90
CA LEU A 224 -1.66 -9.90 -2.34
C LEU A 224 -0.53 -10.21 -3.33
N SER A 225 -0.67 -11.28 -4.12
CA SER A 225 0.32 -11.67 -5.14
C SER A 225 0.44 -10.65 -6.26
N ILE A 226 -0.62 -9.87 -6.53
CA ILE A 226 -0.62 -8.79 -7.53
C ILE A 226 -0.21 -7.47 -6.88
N THR A 227 -0.77 -7.14 -5.71
CA THR A 227 -0.58 -5.84 -5.07
C THR A 227 0.81 -5.68 -4.47
N ALA A 228 1.41 -6.74 -3.88
CA ALA A 228 2.72 -6.64 -3.26
C ALA A 228 3.82 -6.22 -4.27
N PRO A 229 4.01 -6.94 -5.40
CA PRO A 229 4.98 -6.51 -6.41
C PRO A 229 4.57 -5.19 -7.09
N GLY A 230 3.26 -4.98 -7.33
CA GLY A 230 2.77 -3.73 -7.91
C GLY A 230 3.10 -2.50 -7.08
N MET A 231 2.94 -2.59 -5.75
CA MET A 231 3.27 -1.51 -4.82
C MET A 231 4.78 -1.26 -4.74
N THR A 232 5.60 -2.30 -4.85
CA THR A 232 7.06 -2.16 -4.97
C THR A 232 7.43 -1.39 -6.25
N VAL A 233 6.92 -1.82 -7.40
CA VAL A 233 7.20 -1.16 -8.69
C VAL A 233 6.72 0.29 -8.67
N LEU A 234 5.53 0.55 -8.13
CA LEU A 234 5.01 1.91 -7.94
C LEU A 234 5.93 2.77 -7.08
N THR A 235 6.38 2.26 -5.93
CA THR A 235 7.25 3.01 -5.03
C THR A 235 8.57 3.36 -5.72
N LEU A 236 9.16 2.40 -6.45
CA LEU A 236 10.38 2.64 -7.22
C LEU A 236 10.14 3.66 -8.34
N TYR A 237 8.98 3.60 -9.01
CA TYR A 237 8.59 4.59 -10.02
C TYR A 237 8.49 5.99 -9.41
N MET A 238 7.86 6.14 -8.24
CA MET A 238 7.77 7.42 -7.55
C MET A 238 9.13 8.00 -7.15
N ILE A 239 10.05 7.16 -6.68
CA ILE A 239 11.40 7.56 -6.24
C ILE A 239 12.30 7.90 -7.42
N PHE A 240 12.34 7.04 -8.44
CA PHE A 240 13.36 7.12 -9.48
C PHE A 240 12.91 7.86 -10.74
N ILE A 241 11.61 7.82 -11.06
CA ILE A 241 11.09 8.35 -12.33
C ILE A 241 10.39 9.68 -12.12
N THR A 242 9.33 9.72 -11.32
CA THR A 242 8.57 10.97 -11.11
C THR A 242 9.15 11.86 -10.01
N LYS A 243 10.22 11.42 -9.34
CA LYS A 243 10.95 12.16 -8.30
C LYS A 243 10.02 12.78 -7.24
N GLN A 244 8.98 12.04 -6.86
CA GLN A 244 8.00 12.51 -5.89
C GLN A 244 8.67 12.68 -4.52
N PRO A 245 8.25 13.66 -3.71
CA PRO A 245 8.87 13.91 -2.43
C PRO A 245 8.60 12.74 -1.49
N PHE A 246 9.49 12.53 -0.51
CA PHE A 246 9.43 11.32 0.30
C PHE A 246 8.13 11.17 1.10
N SER A 247 7.51 12.27 1.53
CA SER A 247 6.23 12.23 2.23
C SER A 247 5.12 11.59 1.40
N THR A 248 5.22 11.62 0.06
CA THR A 248 4.25 11.02 -0.87
C THR A 248 4.50 9.53 -1.11
N TRP A 249 5.75 9.11 -1.28
CA TRP A 249 6.05 7.69 -1.52
C TRP A 249 6.23 6.86 -0.24
N LEU A 250 6.40 7.48 0.93
CA LEU A 250 6.69 6.79 2.19
C LEU A 250 5.60 5.78 2.59
N SER A 251 4.33 6.15 2.46
CA SER A 251 3.22 5.25 2.79
C SER A 251 3.16 4.05 1.83
N ASN A 252 3.40 4.28 0.54
CA ASN A 252 3.50 3.24 -0.48
C ASN A 252 4.68 2.30 -0.21
N ALA A 253 5.84 2.85 0.16
CA ALA A 253 7.03 2.08 0.54
C ALA A 253 6.77 1.20 1.77
N ALA A 254 6.18 1.75 2.82
CA ALA A 254 5.79 0.99 4.01
C ALA A 254 4.83 -0.15 3.64
N SER A 255 3.87 0.11 2.74
CA SER A 255 2.92 -0.90 2.29
C SER A 255 3.59 -1.98 1.48
N ALA A 256 4.49 -1.63 0.56
CA ALA A 256 5.26 -2.59 -0.24
C ALA A 256 6.04 -3.55 0.65
N VAL A 257 6.77 -3.03 1.65
CA VAL A 257 7.56 -3.85 2.58
C VAL A 257 6.66 -4.81 3.36
N GLN A 258 5.59 -4.32 3.96
CA GLN A 258 4.70 -5.15 4.77
C GLN A 258 3.95 -6.20 3.92
N GLN A 259 3.52 -5.85 2.72
CA GLN A 259 2.86 -6.78 1.81
C GLN A 259 3.83 -7.86 1.29
N LEU A 260 5.10 -7.52 1.01
CA LEU A 260 6.12 -8.50 0.62
C LEU A 260 6.45 -9.48 1.76
N ILE A 261 6.57 -8.99 2.99
CA ILE A 261 6.75 -9.83 4.18
C ILE A 261 5.59 -10.82 4.30
N LEU A 262 4.36 -10.30 4.21
CA LEU A 262 3.16 -11.12 4.32
C LEU A 262 3.07 -12.16 3.20
N LEU A 263 3.32 -11.76 1.95
CA LEU A 263 3.32 -12.67 0.80
C LEU A 263 4.35 -13.78 0.97
N SER A 264 5.57 -13.43 1.42
CA SER A 264 6.64 -14.40 1.67
C SER A 264 6.24 -15.43 2.72
N MET A 265 5.61 -14.99 3.80
CA MET A 265 5.10 -15.89 4.83
C MET A 265 4.02 -16.84 4.29
N LEU A 266 3.10 -16.34 3.47
CA LEU A 266 2.03 -17.16 2.91
C LEU A 266 2.54 -18.18 1.89
N VAL A 267 3.45 -17.77 0.99
CA VAL A 267 4.14 -18.68 0.09
C VAL A 267 4.86 -19.76 0.88
N TYR A 268 5.55 -19.39 1.96
CA TYR A 268 6.24 -20.36 2.82
C TYR A 268 5.28 -21.35 3.48
N TYR A 269 4.24 -20.88 4.18
CA TYR A 269 3.37 -21.75 4.96
C TYR A 269 2.39 -22.58 4.12
N GLU A 270 1.86 -22.02 3.03
CA GLU A 270 0.82 -22.70 2.25
C GLU A 270 1.36 -23.44 1.03
N LEU A 271 2.48 -23.00 0.44
CA LEU A 271 3.01 -23.61 -0.77
C LEU A 271 4.27 -24.44 -0.51
N LEU A 272 5.22 -23.93 0.28
CA LEU A 272 6.51 -24.60 0.48
C LEU A 272 6.47 -25.66 1.59
N LEU A 273 5.92 -25.33 2.76
CA LEU A 273 5.90 -26.24 3.92
C LEU A 273 5.16 -27.56 3.63
N PRO A 274 4.00 -27.60 2.96
CA PRO A 274 3.35 -28.86 2.61
C PRO A 274 4.17 -29.70 1.63
N ARG A 275 4.83 -29.05 0.65
CA ARG A 275 5.71 -29.72 -0.31
C ARG A 275 6.92 -30.36 0.37
N PHE A 276 7.51 -29.71 1.38
CA PHE A 276 8.59 -30.31 2.16
C PHE A 276 8.11 -31.51 2.98
N LYS A 277 6.98 -31.38 3.70
CA LYS A 277 6.41 -32.50 4.45
C LYS A 277 6.09 -33.72 3.60
N HIS A 278 5.54 -33.51 2.40
CA HIS A 278 5.27 -34.61 1.47
C HIS A 278 6.56 -35.29 0.99
N LYS A 279 7.61 -34.53 0.66
CA LYS A 279 8.92 -35.09 0.29
C LYS A 279 9.57 -35.87 1.43
N ASP A 280 9.46 -35.41 2.67
CA ASP A 280 10.02 -36.12 3.83
C ASP A 280 9.24 -37.42 4.11
N GLN A 281 7.92 -37.39 3.96
CA GLN A 281 7.07 -38.57 4.07
C GLN A 281 7.32 -39.60 2.96
N GLU A 282 7.64 -39.16 1.74
CA GLU A 282 7.99 -40.05 0.62
C GLU A 282 9.38 -40.69 0.79
N LYS A 283 10.34 -39.97 1.37
CA LYS A 283 11.70 -40.47 1.63
C LYS A 283 11.78 -41.44 2.80
N ALA A 284 10.94 -41.30 3.82
CA ALA A 284 10.96 -42.14 5.01
C ALA A 284 10.88 -43.66 4.71
N PRO A 285 9.91 -44.17 3.93
CA PRO A 285 9.83 -45.61 3.61
C PRO A 285 10.93 -46.08 2.64
N LEU A 286 11.48 -45.20 1.80
CA LEU A 286 12.61 -45.55 0.93
C LEU A 286 13.87 -45.82 1.75
N VAL A 287 14.15 -44.95 2.73
CA VAL A 287 15.28 -45.14 3.65
C VAL A 287 15.08 -46.38 4.52
N GLU A 288 13.86 -46.62 5.00
CA GLU A 288 13.54 -47.81 5.82
C GLU A 288 13.73 -49.12 5.03
N ASN A 289 13.25 -49.16 3.77
CA ASN A 289 13.48 -50.31 2.88
C ASN A 289 14.96 -50.53 2.58
N GLU A 290 15.73 -49.47 2.34
CA GLU A 290 17.18 -49.56 2.08
C GLU A 290 17.93 -50.07 3.32
N GLN A 291 17.59 -49.58 4.51
CA GLN A 291 18.14 -50.06 5.79
C GLN A 291 17.82 -51.54 6.02
N GLN A 292 16.59 -51.95 5.73
CA GLN A 292 16.15 -53.34 5.90
C GLN A 292 16.89 -54.28 4.95
N THR A 293 17.07 -53.87 3.69
CA THR A 293 17.86 -54.60 2.70
C THR A 293 19.33 -54.77 3.13
N ILE A 294 19.94 -53.72 3.70
CA ILE A 294 21.31 -53.78 4.24
C ILE A 294 21.42 -54.72 5.45
N ASN A 295 20.43 -54.69 6.34
CA ASN A 295 20.41 -55.56 7.52
C ASN A 295 20.22 -57.03 7.15
N ASP A 296 19.35 -57.33 6.19
CA ASP A 296 19.16 -58.69 5.67
C ASP A 296 20.45 -59.21 5.00
N TYR A 297 21.17 -58.36 4.27
CA TYR A 297 22.47 -58.71 3.69
C TYR A 297 23.52 -59.04 4.75
N LYS A 298 23.60 -58.23 5.82
CA LYS A 298 24.54 -58.47 6.94
C LYS A 298 24.20 -59.73 7.75
N ASN A 299 22.91 -60.01 7.96
CA ASN A 299 22.47 -61.19 8.71
C ASN A 299 22.65 -62.49 7.92
N ASN A 300 22.55 -62.44 6.59
CA ASN A 300 22.79 -63.59 5.70
C ASN A 300 24.29 -63.83 5.39
N GLN A 301 25.18 -62.89 5.74
CA GLN A 301 26.63 -63.14 5.72
C GLN A 301 27.02 -63.97 6.94
N ASN A 302 26.96 -65.29 6.77
CA ASN A 302 27.48 -66.26 7.73
C ASN A 302 29.03 -66.12 7.78
N PRO A 303 29.67 -66.00 8.97
CA PRO A 303 31.14 -65.91 9.07
C PRO A 303 31.91 -67.13 8.53
N ASN A 304 31.22 -68.21 8.13
CA ASN A 304 31.82 -69.48 7.74
C ASN A 304 32.19 -69.60 6.26
N ASP A 305 31.88 -68.63 5.40
CA ASP A 305 32.22 -68.67 3.96
C ASP A 305 33.57 -68.01 3.62
N LEU A 306 34.41 -67.70 4.62
CA LEU A 306 35.77 -67.15 4.45
C LEU A 306 36.90 -68.13 4.81
N ILE A 307 36.58 -69.41 5.01
CA ILE A 307 37.58 -70.47 5.21
C ILE A 307 37.32 -71.60 4.21
N GLU A 308 37.77 -71.40 2.97
CA GLU A 308 38.29 -72.45 2.08
C GLU A 308 39.42 -71.89 1.23
#